data_AF-A0A2R4WKT8-F1
#
_entry.id   AF-A0A2R4WKT8-F1
#
_cell.length_a   1.000
_cell.length_b   1.000
_cell.length_c   1.000
_cell.angle_alpha   90.00
_cell.angle_beta   90.00
_cell.angle_gamma   90.00
#
_symmetry.space_group_name_H-M   'P 1'
#
loop_
_entity.id
_entity.type
_entity.pdbx_description
1 polymer ?
#
loop_
_entity_poly.entity_id
_entity_poly.type
_entity_poly.pdbx_seq_one_letter_code
_entity_poly.pdbx_strand_id
1 'polypeptide(L)'
;MPNTPVTDAPPPARTRRDWPGLFLRAVLSLFLGLPLGGLLFALTGLGIAVVNGDPILQHPWLLAFRTLAAAVSYVFLGGFAWTPEGGYESMHAWYAVGVVLAFVLMSRPWRRWTRRRTAEPWPRRA
;
A
#
# COMPACT_ATOMS: atom_id res chain seq x y z
N MET A 1 -3.45 -51.50 -34.96
CA MET A 1 -4.07 -50.26 -34.44
C MET A 1 -3.30 -49.84 -33.19
N PRO A 2 -2.51 -48.77 -33.22
CA PRO A 2 -1.77 -48.31 -32.04
C PRO A 2 -2.64 -47.38 -31.19
N ASN A 3 -2.82 -47.75 -29.92
CA ASN A 3 -3.52 -46.95 -28.91
C ASN A 3 -2.61 -45.77 -28.50
N THR A 4 -3.02 -44.54 -28.81
CA THR A 4 -2.39 -43.33 -28.29
C THR A 4 -2.85 -43.09 -26.84
N PRO A 5 -1.94 -43.00 -25.85
CA PRO A 5 -2.32 -42.58 -24.52
C PRO A 5 -2.73 -41.10 -24.56
N VAL A 6 -4.02 -40.84 -24.38
CA VAL A 6 -4.54 -39.49 -24.10
C VAL A 6 -3.87 -39.03 -22.81
N THR A 7 -2.95 -38.08 -22.97
CA THR A 7 -2.29 -37.44 -21.84
C THR A 7 -3.34 -36.53 -21.19
N ASP A 8 -3.96 -36.98 -20.11
CA ASP A 8 -4.81 -36.16 -19.25
C ASP A 8 -3.94 -35.13 -18.50
N ALA A 9 -3.36 -34.19 -19.25
CA ALA A 9 -2.83 -32.99 -18.66
C ALA A 9 -4.04 -32.20 -18.12
N PRO A 10 -4.11 -31.91 -16.80
CA PRO A 10 -5.19 -31.10 -16.28
C PRO A 10 -5.18 -29.75 -17.02
N PRO A 11 -6.35 -29.24 -17.46
CA PRO A 11 -6.39 -28.00 -18.21
C PRO A 11 -5.70 -26.92 -17.37
N PRO A 12 -4.86 -26.06 -17.98
CA PRO A 12 -4.23 -24.97 -17.26
C PRO A 12 -5.35 -24.21 -16.56
N ALA A 13 -5.31 -24.18 -15.22
CA ALA A 13 -6.31 -23.50 -14.43
C ALA A 13 -6.34 -22.06 -14.94
N ARG A 14 -7.38 -21.72 -15.72
CA ARG A 14 -7.62 -20.37 -16.18
C ARG A 14 -7.66 -19.53 -14.92
N THR A 15 -6.61 -18.75 -14.70
CA THR A 15 -6.58 -17.69 -13.69
C THR A 15 -7.70 -16.75 -14.10
N ARG A 16 -8.92 -17.00 -13.58
CA ARG A 16 -10.02 -16.05 -13.68
C ARG A 16 -9.46 -14.75 -13.14
N ARG A 17 -9.49 -13.72 -13.98
CA ARG A 17 -9.02 -12.39 -13.61
C ARG A 17 -9.92 -11.93 -12.47
N ASP A 18 -9.34 -11.81 -11.26
CA ASP A 18 -10.05 -11.46 -10.03
C ASP A 18 -10.46 -9.98 -10.04
N TRP A 19 -11.27 -9.58 -11.02
CA TRP A 19 -11.76 -8.22 -11.20
C TRP A 19 -12.45 -7.64 -9.96
N PRO A 20 -13.32 -8.37 -9.24
CA PRO A 20 -13.92 -7.86 -8.00
C PRO A 20 -12.87 -7.56 -6.93
N GLY A 21 -11.82 -8.39 -6.86
CA GLY A 21 -10.71 -8.21 -5.92
C GLY A 21 -9.85 -6.99 -6.28
N LEU A 22 -9.58 -6.77 -7.56
CA LEU A 22 -8.85 -5.59 -8.03
C LEU A 22 -9.64 -4.30 -7.78
N PHE A 23 -10.94 -4.31 -8.06
CA PHE A 23 -11.82 -3.17 -7.79
C PHE A 23 -11.88 -2.82 -6.30
N LEU A 24 -12.12 -3.82 -5.44
CA LEU A 24 -12.17 -3.58 -4.00
C LEU A 24 -10.84 -3.04 -3.47
N ARG A 25 -9.70 -3.56 -3.96
CA ARG A 25 -8.38 -3.02 -3.61
C ARG A 25 -8.21 -1.57 -4.06
N ALA A 26 -8.65 -1.24 -5.27
CA ALA A 26 -8.59 0.14 -5.77
C ALA A 26 -9.41 1.08 -4.86
N VAL A 27 -10.65 0.71 -4.53
CA VAL A 27 -11.51 1.47 -3.62
C VAL A 27 -10.88 1.64 -2.24
N LEU A 28 -10.42 0.54 -1.62
CA LEU A 28 -9.76 0.60 -0.32
C LEU A 28 -8.46 1.43 -0.36
N SER A 29 -7.71 1.36 -1.46
CA SER A 29 -6.50 2.16 -1.63
C SER A 29 -6.77 3.65 -1.72
N LEU A 30 -7.91 4.07 -2.28
CA LEU A 30 -8.35 5.47 -2.28
C LEU A 30 -8.58 5.98 -0.85
N PHE A 31 -9.21 5.18 0.01
CA PHE A 31 -9.43 5.53 1.43
C PHE A 31 -8.12 5.55 2.24
N LEU A 32 -7.25 4.56 2.01
CA LEU A 32 -5.97 4.44 2.72
C LEU A 32 -4.89 5.41 2.19
N GLY A 33 -5.07 5.94 0.98
CA GLY A 33 -4.10 6.84 0.36
C GLY A 33 -3.93 8.15 1.12
N LEU A 34 -5.00 8.65 1.77
CA LEU A 34 -4.97 9.85 2.60
C LEU A 34 -4.08 9.69 3.84
N PRO A 35 -4.34 8.72 4.74
CA PRO A 35 -3.49 8.51 5.92
C PRO A 35 -2.06 8.12 5.57
N LEU A 36 -1.85 7.30 4.52
CA LEU A 36 -0.50 6.96 4.08
C LEU A 36 0.24 8.15 3.45
N GLY A 37 -0.45 8.95 2.62
CA GLY A 37 0.10 10.16 2.04
C GLY A 37 0.50 11.18 3.10
N GLY A 38 -0.34 11.39 4.12
CA GLY A 38 -0.05 12.30 5.23
C GLY A 38 1.15 11.87 6.06
N LEU A 39 1.29 10.56 6.29
CA LEU A 39 2.48 10.00 6.94
C LEU A 39 3.75 10.26 6.11
N LEU A 40 3.70 9.98 4.80
CA LEU A 40 4.84 10.20 3.90
C LEU A 40 5.22 11.67 3.80
N PHE A 41 4.22 12.56 3.75
CA PHE A 41 4.43 14.01 3.78
C PHE A 41 5.14 14.46 5.06
N ALA A 42 4.66 14.01 6.22
CA ALA A 42 5.29 14.32 7.51
C ALA A 42 6.72 13.77 7.62
N LEU A 43 6.96 12.56 7.14
CA LEU A 43 8.30 11.95 7.10
C LEU A 43 9.24 12.71 6.16
N THR A 44 8.73 13.24 5.04
CA THR A 44 9.52 14.08 4.13
C THR A 44 9.91 15.38 4.80
N GLY A 45 8.97 16.05 5.49
CA GLY A 45 9.27 17.25 6.28
C GLY A 45 10.30 16.98 7.39
N LEU A 46 10.22 15.82 8.04
CA LEU A 46 11.21 15.37 9.01
C LEU A 46 12.59 15.15 8.36
N GLY A 47 12.64 14.47 7.21
CA GLY A 47 13.89 14.24 6.46
C GLY A 47 14.56 15.54 6.05
N ILE A 48 13.78 16.52 5.57
CA ILE A 48 14.28 17.87 5.24
C ILE A 48 14.87 18.54 6.49
N ALA A 49 14.18 18.46 7.64
CA ALA A 49 14.68 19.02 8.89
C ALA A 49 16.03 18.39 9.31
N VAL A 50 16.17 17.06 9.14
CA VAL A 50 17.42 16.33 9.41
C VAL A 50 18.55 16.78 8.49
N VAL A 51 18.31 16.82 7.18
CA VAL A 51 19.33 17.21 6.19
C VAL A 51 19.79 18.65 6.38
N ASN A 52 18.88 19.54 6.78
CA ASN A 52 19.18 20.95 6.98
C ASN A 52 19.72 21.27 8.39
N GLY A 53 19.81 20.28 9.30
CA GLY A 53 20.25 20.51 10.67
C GLY A 53 19.34 21.47 11.45
N ASP A 54 18.03 21.40 11.19
CA ASP A 54 17.03 22.33 11.74
C ASP A 54 17.05 22.31 13.29
N PRO A 55 17.11 23.47 13.99
CA PRO A 55 17.19 23.53 15.45
C PRO A 55 16.08 22.75 16.18
N ILE A 56 14.94 22.56 15.51
CA ILE A 56 13.82 21.76 16.04
C ILE A 56 14.20 20.31 16.38
N LEU A 57 15.28 19.76 15.80
CA LEU A 57 15.78 18.43 16.12
C LEU A 57 16.23 18.29 17.57
N GLN A 58 16.59 19.39 18.24
CA GLN A 58 16.97 19.41 19.65
C GLN A 58 15.75 19.33 20.58
N HIS A 59 14.54 19.49 20.04
CA HIS A 59 13.30 19.52 20.80
C HIS A 59 12.37 18.37 20.37
N PRO A 60 12.56 17.15 20.91
CA PRO A 60 11.86 15.95 20.44
C PRO A 60 10.34 16.07 20.55
N TRP A 61 9.84 16.77 21.57
CA TRP A 61 8.40 17.03 21.72
C TRP A 61 7.86 17.95 20.62
N LEU A 62 8.53 19.07 20.33
CA LEU A 62 8.12 19.98 19.26
C LEU A 62 8.17 19.29 17.90
N LEU A 63 9.18 18.46 17.67
CA LEU A 63 9.30 17.65 16.47
C LEU A 63 8.14 16.66 16.32
N ALA A 64 7.78 15.95 17.39
CA ALA A 64 6.66 15.02 17.40
C ALA A 64 5.32 15.73 17.15
N PHE A 65 5.07 16.87 17.81
CA PHE A 65 3.84 17.65 17.59
C PHE A 65 3.78 18.21 16.17
N ARG A 66 4.87 18.75 15.64
CA ARG A 66 4.92 19.26 14.25
C ARG A 66 4.63 18.15 13.24
N THR A 67 5.28 17.00 13.38
CA THR A 67 5.12 15.88 12.43
C THR A 67 3.73 15.27 12.52
N LEU A 68 3.19 15.08 13.73
CA LEU A 68 1.84 14.58 13.93
C LEU A 68 0.80 15.58 13.41
N ALA A 69 0.95 16.87 13.72
CA ALA A 69 0.06 17.91 13.23
C ALA A 69 0.07 17.96 11.69
N ALA A 70 1.24 17.89 11.06
CA ALA A 70 1.34 17.84 9.60
C ALA A 70 0.59 16.63 9.00
N ALA A 71 0.74 15.44 9.58
CA ALA A 71 0.05 14.24 9.13
C ALA A 71 -1.48 14.34 9.31
N VAL A 72 -1.93 14.81 10.48
CA VAL A 72 -3.36 14.97 10.79
C VAL A 72 -3.98 16.05 9.91
N SER A 73 -3.35 17.23 9.80
CA SER A 73 -3.81 18.31 8.94
C SER A 73 -3.91 17.84 7.49
N TYR A 74 -2.94 17.09 6.99
CA TYR A 74 -3.01 16.52 5.65
C TYR A 74 -4.24 15.62 5.45
N VAL A 75 -4.52 14.74 6.41
CA VAL A 75 -5.67 13.79 6.33
C VAL A 75 -7.00 14.52 6.40
N PHE A 76 -7.17 15.46 7.33
CA PHE A 76 -8.45 16.12 7.58
C PHE A 76 -8.73 17.27 6.61
N LEU A 77 -7.71 17.97 6.14
CA LEU A 77 -7.86 18.94 5.06
C LEU A 77 -7.80 18.24 3.69
N GLY A 78 -7.73 16.91 3.64
CA GLY A 78 -7.91 16.13 2.42
C GLY A 78 -6.80 16.27 1.37
N GLY A 79 -5.59 16.68 1.75
CA GLY A 79 -4.56 17.08 0.78
C GLY A 79 -4.89 18.39 0.03
N PHE A 80 -5.95 19.10 0.43
CA PHE A 80 -6.34 20.43 -0.07
C PHE A 80 -5.80 21.58 0.80
N ALA A 81 -5.02 21.28 1.84
CA ALA A 81 -4.37 22.29 2.66
C ALA A 81 -3.31 23.01 1.83
N TRP A 82 -3.70 24.13 1.21
CA TRP A 82 -2.78 25.06 0.62
C TRP A 82 -1.76 25.51 1.68
N THR A 83 -0.51 25.06 1.57
CA THR A 83 0.61 25.63 2.32
C THR A 83 1.42 26.54 1.38
N PRO A 84 1.77 27.76 1.81
CA PRO A 84 2.53 28.71 1.00
C PRO A 84 3.84 28.12 0.46
N GLU A 85 4.45 27.20 1.22
CA GLU A 85 5.75 26.60 0.91
C GLU A 85 5.66 25.39 -0.04
N GLY A 86 4.49 24.76 -0.18
CA GLY A 86 4.33 23.48 -0.90
C GLY A 86 3.54 23.58 -2.21
N GLY A 87 2.67 24.58 -2.36
CA GLY A 87 1.78 24.68 -3.52
C GLY A 87 0.75 23.53 -3.63
N TYR A 88 -0.22 23.68 -4.53
CA TYR A 88 -1.34 22.73 -4.70
C TYR A 88 -0.91 21.35 -5.22
N GLU A 89 0.19 21.30 -5.99
CA GLU A 89 0.65 20.09 -6.68
C GLU A 89 1.38 19.11 -5.74
N SER A 90 2.13 19.60 -4.75
CA SER A 90 2.94 18.73 -3.88
C SER A 90 2.08 17.87 -2.94
N MET A 91 0.94 18.40 -2.46
CA MET A 91 0.04 17.62 -1.60
C MET A 91 -0.70 16.52 -2.36
N HIS A 92 -1.19 16.79 -3.57
CA HIS A 92 -1.87 15.77 -4.37
C HIS A 92 -0.91 14.65 -4.79
N ALA A 93 0.37 14.97 -5.01
CA ALA A 93 1.40 13.98 -5.29
C ALA A 93 1.54 12.97 -4.13
N TRP A 94 1.57 13.44 -2.88
CA TRP A 94 1.64 12.54 -1.72
C TRP A 94 0.39 11.67 -1.56
N TYR A 95 -0.78 12.16 -1.97
CA TYR A 95 -2.01 11.36 -1.96
C TYR A 95 -1.92 10.25 -2.99
N ALA A 96 -1.53 10.58 -4.22
CA ALA A 96 -1.34 9.60 -5.28
C ALA A 96 -0.29 8.54 -4.89
N VAL A 97 0.84 8.96 -4.31
CA VAL A 97 1.87 8.05 -3.79
C VAL A 97 1.30 7.17 -2.68
N GLY A 98 0.52 7.74 -1.76
CA GLY A 98 -0.17 7.01 -0.70
C GLY A 98 -1.14 5.96 -1.24
N VAL A 99 -1.95 6.30 -2.26
CA VAL A 99 -2.88 5.38 -2.93
C VAL A 99 -2.12 4.23 -3.59
N VAL A 100 -1.06 4.54 -4.35
CA VAL A 100 -0.20 3.52 -4.99
C VAL A 100 0.41 2.61 -3.93
N LEU A 101 0.93 3.18 -2.83
CA LEU A 101 1.51 2.41 -1.74
C LEU A 101 0.48 1.49 -1.08
N ALA A 102 -0.72 1.98 -0.76
CA ALA A 102 -1.81 1.18 -0.23
C ALA A 102 -2.17 0.02 -1.18
N PHE A 103 -2.29 0.32 -2.47
CA PHE A 103 -2.63 -0.66 -3.48
C PHE A 103 -1.57 -1.76 -3.58
N VAL A 104 -0.27 -1.39 -3.56
CA VAL A 104 0.85 -2.34 -3.59
C VAL A 104 0.88 -3.18 -2.31
N LEU A 105 0.69 -2.58 -1.14
CA LEU A 105 0.66 -3.30 0.14
C LEU A 105 -0.48 -4.33 0.18
N MET A 106 -1.66 -3.96 -0.33
CA MET A 106 -2.81 -4.88 -0.45
C MET A 106 -2.66 -5.91 -1.57
N SER A 107 -1.84 -5.62 -2.59
CA SER A 107 -1.55 -6.53 -3.70
C SER A 107 -0.41 -7.49 -3.38
N ARG A 108 0.46 -7.16 -2.41
CA ARG A 108 1.48 -8.08 -1.92
C ARG A 108 0.80 -9.32 -1.33
N PRO A 109 1.28 -10.53 -1.66
CA PRO A 109 0.56 -11.75 -1.37
C PRO A 109 0.77 -12.15 0.09
N TRP A 110 0.17 -11.40 1.03
CA TRP A 110 0.01 -11.87 2.41
C TRP A 110 -0.71 -13.23 2.44
N ARG A 111 -1.54 -13.49 1.43
CA ARG A 111 -2.19 -14.77 1.13
C ARG A 111 -1.26 -15.94 0.78
N ARG A 112 -0.05 -15.71 0.25
CA ARG A 112 0.92 -16.80 -0.01
C ARG A 112 1.54 -17.30 1.29
N TRP A 113 1.68 -16.41 2.28
CA TRP A 113 2.25 -16.76 3.56
C TRP A 113 1.26 -17.52 4.46
N THR A 114 -0.03 -17.18 4.38
CA THR A 114 -1.12 -17.93 5.07
C THR A 114 -1.59 -19.19 4.34
N ARG A 115 -1.29 -19.36 3.04
CA ARG A 115 -1.43 -20.65 2.32
C ARG A 115 -0.21 -21.57 2.52
N ARG A 116 0.41 -21.57 3.69
CA ARG A 116 1.34 -22.64 4.05
C ARG A 116 0.53 -23.91 4.34
N ARG A 117 0.67 -24.89 3.43
CA ARG A 117 0.29 -26.31 3.57
C ARG A 117 -1.16 -26.57 4.01
N THR A 118 -2.10 -26.49 3.08
CA THR A 118 -3.14 -27.54 3.11
C THR A 118 -2.42 -28.81 2.71
N ALA A 119 -2.06 -29.64 3.69
CA ALA A 119 -1.60 -31.00 3.42
C ALA A 119 -2.70 -31.68 2.60
N GLU A 120 -2.33 -32.20 1.42
CA GLU A 120 -3.23 -33.05 0.65
C GLU A 120 -3.74 -34.16 1.59
N PRO A 121 -5.06 -34.37 1.70
CA PRO A 121 -5.58 -35.47 2.50
C PRO A 121 -5.17 -36.78 1.85
N TRP A 122 -4.15 -37.42 2.43
CA TRP A 122 -3.94 -38.86 2.37
C TRP A 122 -5.28 -39.55 2.75
N PRO A 123 -5.75 -40.57 2.02
CA PRO A 123 -4.94 -41.73 1.66
C PRO A 123 -4.86 -42.04 0.17
N ARG A 124 -3.69 -42.53 -0.26
CA ARG A 124 -3.61 -43.37 -1.46
C ARG A 124 -4.22 -44.73 -1.11
N ARG A 125 -5.41 -45.00 -1.63
CA ARG A 125 -5.89 -46.37 -1.90
C ARG A 125 -5.69 -46.59 -3.41
N ALA A 126 -5.29 -47.76 -3.90
CA ALA A 126 -5.29 -49.11 -3.32
C ALA A 126 -3.93 -49.80 -3.56
#